data_AF-A0A830CYP9-F1
#
_entry.id   AF-A0A830CYP9-F1
#
_cell.length_a   1.000
_cell.length_b   1.000
_cell.length_c   1.000
_cell.angle_alpha   90.00
_cell.angle_beta   90.00
_cell.angle_gamma   90.00
#
_symmetry.space_group_name_H-M   'P 1'
#
loop_
_entity.id
_entity.type
_entity.pdbx_description
1 polymer ?
#
loop_
_entity_poly.entity_id
_entity_poly.type
_entity_poly.pdbx_seq_one_letter_code
_entity_poly.pdbx_strand_id
1 'polypeptide(L)'
;MEPIEINGGFNPNGGAHNEDEVEAVNIQDLVNTPEQPQGPDVFLNQAAQRPRFVVAVCGTSGAQRLFNLLYAFVPYAGIAVVVTRSAAKIMDCSHIPGVPIFTDEFQWSSWLALGENISEKLCAWAQLVVVVPASSNTLTKIALGLSDNLLTTVVKSYLGPVFLVPDMSPEMWMNPVTGQRVQELVARGYSVMDPPSVAQEGEPQLPPLIGPMDDTPGNVVNWVMNNFDPHGQN
;
A
#
# COMPACT_ATOMS: atom_id res chain seq x y z
N MET A 1 38.60 48.98 -22.37
CA MET A 1 37.63 49.51 -23.35
C MET A 1 37.51 48.44 -24.41
N GLU A 2 36.39 47.73 -24.60
CA GLU A 2 34.97 48.03 -24.35
C GLU A 2 34.21 46.77 -23.89
N PRO A 3 33.03 46.90 -23.25
CA PRO A 3 32.16 45.77 -22.91
C PRO A 3 31.45 45.21 -24.16
N ILE A 4 31.24 43.89 -24.19
CA ILE A 4 30.47 43.20 -25.22
C ILE A 4 28.98 43.48 -24.97
N GLU A 5 28.33 44.16 -25.92
CA GLU A 5 26.89 44.37 -25.93
C GLU A 5 26.14 43.07 -26.26
N ILE A 6 25.29 42.64 -25.32
CA ILE A 6 24.27 41.61 -25.53
C ILE A 6 23.09 42.22 -26.29
N ASN A 7 23.12 42.13 -27.63
CA ASN A 7 21.97 42.42 -28.48
C ASN A 7 21.00 41.22 -28.46
N GLY A 8 20.12 41.19 -27.46
CA GLY A 8 18.91 40.37 -27.44
C GLY A 8 17.69 41.28 -27.54
N GLY A 9 17.23 41.54 -28.75
CA GLY A 9 16.09 42.40 -29.03
C GLY A 9 14.83 41.93 -28.31
N PHE A 10 14.24 42.83 -27.51
CA PHE A 10 12.87 42.70 -27.02
C PHE A 10 11.93 42.84 -28.22
N ASN A 11 11.22 41.76 -28.57
CA ASN A 11 10.16 41.81 -29.57
C ASN A 11 8.81 42.07 -28.85
N PRO A 12 8.21 43.26 -28.97
CA PRO A 12 6.96 43.60 -28.29
C PRO A 12 5.71 42.94 -28.90
N ASN A 13 5.84 42.06 -29.90
CA ASN A 13 4.71 41.39 -30.58
C ASN A 13 4.87 39.86 -30.70
N GLY A 14 5.57 39.20 -29.77
CA GLY A 14 5.56 37.73 -29.67
C GLY A 14 4.20 37.25 -29.18
N GLY A 15 3.43 36.61 -30.07
CA GLY A 15 2.04 36.21 -29.86
C GLY A 15 1.80 35.42 -28.57
N ALA A 16 0.63 35.66 -27.97
CA ALA A 16 0.10 34.92 -26.85
C ALA A 16 0.18 33.41 -27.16
N HIS A 17 1.03 32.70 -26.43
CA HIS A 17 0.82 31.28 -26.23
C HIS A 17 -0.50 31.17 -25.49
N ASN A 18 -1.50 30.57 -26.13
CA ASN A 18 -2.74 30.17 -25.49
C ASN A 18 -2.34 29.38 -24.23
N GLU A 19 -2.65 29.94 -23.07
CA GLU A 19 -2.84 29.15 -21.87
C GLU A 19 -3.94 28.16 -22.25
N ASP A 20 -3.56 26.89 -22.43
CA ASP A 20 -4.51 25.81 -22.70
C ASP A 20 -5.62 25.93 -21.65
N GLU A 21 -6.82 26.29 -22.11
CA GLU A 21 -8.05 26.19 -21.34
C GLU A 21 -8.09 24.75 -20.83
N VAL A 22 -7.83 24.58 -19.54
CA VAL A 22 -8.16 23.34 -18.84
C VAL A 22 -9.67 23.25 -18.93
N GLU A 23 -10.17 22.51 -19.93
CA GLU A 23 -11.57 22.20 -20.09
C GLU A 23 -12.07 21.70 -18.74
N ALA A 24 -12.97 22.47 -18.12
CA ALA A 24 -13.56 22.12 -16.85
C ALA A 24 -14.22 20.75 -17.03
N VAL A 25 -13.62 19.71 -16.44
CA VAL A 25 -14.20 18.37 -16.45
C VAL A 25 -15.58 18.49 -15.81
N ASN A 26 -16.61 18.37 -16.65
CA ASN A 26 -17.98 18.44 -16.21
C ASN A 26 -18.20 17.26 -15.25
N ILE A 27 -18.39 17.57 -13.96
CA ILE A 27 -18.53 16.57 -12.90
C ILE A 27 -19.70 15.62 -13.22
N GLN A 28 -20.70 16.06 -13.98
CA GLN A 28 -21.83 15.22 -14.38
C GLN A 28 -21.45 14.15 -15.41
N ASP A 29 -20.40 14.34 -16.21
CA ASP A 29 -19.93 13.36 -17.20
C ASP A 29 -19.09 12.25 -16.55
N LEU A 30 -18.50 12.50 -15.38
CA LEU A 30 -17.86 11.48 -14.54
C LEU A 30 -18.87 10.59 -13.79
N VAL A 31 -20.11 11.08 -13.60
CA VAL A 31 -21.16 10.39 -12.85
C VAL A 31 -22.03 9.50 -13.76
N ASN A 32 -21.97 9.70 -15.08
CA ASN A 32 -22.83 9.04 -16.08
C ASN A 32 -22.11 7.97 -16.93
N THR A 33 -21.20 7.19 -16.33
CA THR A 33 -20.78 5.91 -16.95
C THR A 33 -21.85 4.83 -16.74
N PRO A 34 -22.09 3.92 -17.71
CA PRO A 34 -23.14 2.89 -17.62
C PRO A 34 -22.96 1.88 -16.47
N GLU A 35 -21.78 1.85 -15.85
CA GLU A 35 -21.57 1.22 -14.56
C GLU A 35 -21.61 2.31 -13.50
N GLN A 36 -22.75 2.48 -12.83
CA GLN A 36 -22.73 3.13 -11.52
C GLN A 36 -21.76 2.31 -10.65
N PRO A 37 -20.76 2.93 -9.99
CA PRO A 37 -19.89 2.19 -9.08
C PRO A 37 -20.79 1.52 -8.06
N GLN A 38 -20.87 0.20 -8.09
CA GLN A 38 -21.60 -0.53 -7.07
C GLN A 38 -20.99 -0.15 -5.72
N GLY A 39 -21.84 0.24 -4.77
CA GLY A 39 -21.37 0.75 -3.49
C GLY A 39 -20.42 -0.26 -2.81
N PRO A 40 -19.39 0.21 -2.10
CA PRO A 40 -18.41 -0.65 -1.42
C PRO A 40 -19.07 -1.67 -0.48
N ASP A 41 -20.26 -1.38 0.03
CA ASP A 41 -21.03 -2.26 0.90
C ASP A 41 -21.43 -3.57 0.22
N VAL A 42 -21.70 -3.57 -1.10
CA VAL A 42 -22.01 -4.80 -1.86
C VAL A 42 -20.81 -5.75 -1.89
N PHE A 43 -19.60 -5.19 -2.00
CA PHE A 43 -18.36 -5.96 -2.03
C PHE A 43 -17.96 -6.50 -0.64
N LEU A 44 -18.19 -5.70 0.40
CA LEU A 44 -17.74 -6.02 1.76
C LEU A 44 -18.68 -6.98 2.52
N ASN A 45 -19.95 -7.08 2.12
CA ASN A 45 -20.97 -7.86 2.84
C ASN A 45 -20.90 -9.39 2.61
N GLN A 46 -20.01 -9.88 1.74
CA GLN A 46 -19.87 -11.32 1.46
C GLN A 46 -19.04 -12.10 2.52
N ALA A 47 -18.52 -11.44 3.56
CA ALA A 47 -17.53 -12.02 4.49
C ALA A 47 -18.00 -12.16 5.96
N ALA A 48 -19.31 -12.20 6.24
CA ALA A 48 -19.82 -12.15 7.62
C ALA A 48 -19.43 -13.35 8.52
N GLN A 49 -19.01 -14.49 7.94
CA GLN A 49 -18.69 -15.73 8.68
C GLN A 49 -17.19 -16.03 8.81
N ARG A 50 -16.32 -15.15 8.29
CA ARG A 50 -14.86 -15.33 8.32
C ARG A 50 -14.17 -14.06 8.84
N PRO A 51 -12.93 -14.17 9.36
CA PRO A 51 -12.07 -13.01 9.57
C PRO A 51 -12.03 -12.12 8.33
N ARG A 52 -11.97 -10.80 8.50
CA ARG A 52 -11.98 -9.81 7.41
C ARG A 52 -10.65 -9.07 7.36
N PHE A 53 -9.88 -9.31 6.30
CA PHE A 53 -8.52 -8.80 6.17
C PHE A 53 -8.45 -7.74 5.08
N VAL A 54 -7.87 -6.59 5.41
CA VAL A 54 -7.38 -5.66 4.41
C VAL A 54 -5.95 -6.04 4.07
N VAL A 55 -5.71 -6.46 2.83
CA VAL A 55 -4.38 -6.75 2.30
C VAL A 55 -3.90 -5.56 1.50
N ALA A 56 -2.90 -4.84 2.01
CA ALA A 56 -2.41 -3.61 1.42
C ALA A 56 -1.05 -3.80 0.74
N VAL A 57 -0.91 -3.36 -0.50
CA VAL A 57 0.16 -3.78 -1.41
C VAL A 57 1.03 -2.60 -1.83
N CYS A 58 2.33 -2.68 -1.54
CA CYS A 58 3.32 -1.69 -1.96
C CYS A 58 3.99 -2.07 -3.28
N GLY A 59 4.51 -1.07 -3.99
CA GLY A 59 5.27 -1.29 -5.23
C GLY A 59 6.70 -1.78 -4.96
N THR A 60 6.85 -3.07 -4.73
CA THR A 60 8.13 -3.78 -4.58
C THR A 60 8.25 -4.91 -5.61
N SER A 61 9.39 -5.60 -5.67
CA SER A 61 9.56 -6.78 -6.53
C SER A 61 8.57 -7.91 -6.21
N GLY A 62 8.21 -8.09 -4.94
CA GLY A 62 7.23 -9.07 -4.48
C GLY A 62 5.80 -8.79 -4.93
N ALA A 63 5.48 -7.56 -5.35
CA ALA A 63 4.13 -7.22 -5.81
C ALA A 63 3.68 -8.06 -7.01
N GLN A 64 4.63 -8.54 -7.84
CA GLN A 64 4.33 -9.44 -8.95
C GLN A 64 3.74 -10.79 -8.50
N ARG A 65 3.95 -11.17 -7.24
CA ARG A 65 3.43 -12.41 -6.63
C ARG A 65 2.12 -12.20 -5.89
N LEU A 66 1.49 -11.02 -6.00
CA LEU A 66 0.29 -10.70 -5.23
C LEU A 66 -0.80 -11.76 -5.41
N PHE A 67 -1.07 -12.23 -6.62
CA PHE A 67 -2.08 -13.26 -6.86
C PHE A 67 -1.84 -14.49 -5.97
N ASN A 68 -0.62 -15.03 -5.96
CA ASN A 68 -0.28 -16.21 -5.15
C ASN A 68 -0.46 -15.94 -3.66
N LEU A 69 -0.11 -14.74 -3.22
CA LEU A 69 -0.28 -14.32 -1.83
C LEU A 69 -1.75 -14.20 -1.44
N LEU A 70 -2.57 -13.55 -2.26
CA LEU A 70 -4.00 -13.42 -2.02
C LEU A 70 -4.71 -14.78 -2.02
N TYR A 71 -4.39 -15.64 -2.99
CA TYR A 71 -4.91 -17.03 -3.02
C TYR A 71 -4.56 -17.81 -1.76
N ALA A 72 -3.42 -17.53 -1.12
CA ALA A 72 -3.03 -18.17 0.13
C ALA A 72 -3.83 -17.66 1.34
N PHE A 73 -4.34 -16.41 1.32
CA PHE A 73 -5.18 -15.84 2.39
C PHE A 73 -6.68 -16.16 2.25
N VAL A 74 -7.19 -16.33 1.03
CA VAL A 74 -8.64 -16.55 0.76
C VAL A 74 -9.26 -17.70 1.57
N PRO A 75 -8.57 -18.83 1.83
CA PRO A 75 -9.11 -19.89 2.67
C PRO A 75 -9.41 -19.46 4.12
N TYR A 76 -8.69 -18.47 4.64
CA TYR A 76 -8.71 -18.06 6.05
C TYR A 76 -9.60 -16.84 6.31
N ALA A 77 -9.75 -15.95 5.33
CA ALA A 77 -10.39 -14.65 5.52
C ALA A 77 -11.15 -14.17 4.27
N GLY A 78 -12.15 -13.33 4.47
CA GLY A 78 -12.63 -12.42 3.42
C GLY A 78 -11.60 -11.31 3.22
N ILE A 79 -11.30 -10.97 1.97
CA ILE A 79 -10.19 -10.06 1.65
C ILE A 79 -10.70 -8.84 0.91
N ALA A 80 -10.22 -7.67 1.33
CA ALA A 80 -10.26 -6.43 0.54
C ALA A 80 -8.81 -5.99 0.27
N VAL A 81 -8.50 -5.62 -0.97
CA VAL A 81 -7.13 -5.25 -1.36
C VAL A 81 -7.02 -3.75 -1.50
N VAL A 82 -5.97 -3.16 -0.92
CA VAL A 82 -5.62 -1.76 -1.13
C VAL A 82 -4.28 -1.70 -1.87
N VAL A 83 -4.22 -0.99 -2.99
CA VAL A 83 -3.02 -0.96 -3.83
C VAL A 83 -2.48 0.46 -3.91
N THR A 84 -1.19 0.62 -3.63
CA THR A 84 -0.50 1.91 -3.85
C THR A 84 -0.34 2.20 -5.35
N ARG A 85 -0.29 3.47 -5.74
CA ARG A 85 0.02 3.86 -7.13
C ARG A 85 1.28 3.20 -7.69
N SER A 86 2.33 2.99 -6.88
CA SER A 86 3.54 2.31 -7.33
C SER A 86 3.33 0.81 -7.58
N ALA A 87 2.50 0.13 -6.78
CA ALA A 87 2.15 -1.27 -7.01
C ALA A 87 1.30 -1.43 -8.28
N ALA A 88 0.35 -0.51 -8.51
CA ALA A 88 -0.51 -0.54 -9.71
C ALA A 88 0.27 -0.43 -11.04
N LYS A 89 1.54 0.01 -11.02
CA LYS A 89 2.42 0.01 -12.20
C LYS A 89 3.07 -1.35 -12.48
N ILE A 90 3.13 -2.22 -11.49
CA ILE A 90 3.88 -3.49 -11.52
C ILE A 90 2.94 -4.68 -11.80
N MET A 91 1.69 -4.56 -11.36
CA MET A 91 0.72 -5.64 -11.42
C MET A 91 -0.60 -5.17 -12.04
N ASP A 92 -1.30 -6.10 -12.68
CA ASP A 92 -2.64 -5.85 -13.19
C ASP A 92 -3.64 -5.81 -12.03
N CYS A 93 -4.26 -4.65 -11.84
CA CYS A 93 -5.27 -4.40 -10.82
C CYS A 93 -6.70 -4.44 -11.38
N SER A 94 -6.87 -4.79 -12.65
CA SER A 94 -8.16 -4.70 -13.35
C SER A 94 -9.20 -5.69 -12.85
N HIS A 95 -8.79 -6.89 -12.43
CA HIS A 95 -9.72 -7.88 -11.90
C HIS A 95 -9.07 -9.01 -11.11
N ILE A 96 -9.50 -9.20 -9.86
CA ILE A 96 -9.30 -10.44 -9.10
C ILE A 96 -10.70 -10.98 -8.75
N PRO A 97 -11.10 -12.13 -9.31
CA PRO A 97 -12.45 -12.65 -9.09
C PRO A 97 -12.78 -12.81 -7.60
N GLY A 98 -13.84 -12.15 -7.16
CA GLY A 98 -14.34 -12.24 -5.77
C GLY A 98 -13.51 -11.47 -4.73
N VAL A 99 -12.53 -10.64 -5.14
CA VAL A 99 -11.72 -9.83 -4.23
C VAL A 99 -11.79 -8.36 -4.66
N PRO A 100 -12.43 -7.46 -3.89
CA PRO A 100 -12.46 -6.05 -4.21
C PRO A 100 -11.07 -5.41 -4.08
N ILE A 101 -10.75 -4.51 -5.01
CA ILE A 101 -9.48 -3.79 -5.08
C ILE A 101 -9.77 -2.30 -5.00
N PHE A 102 -9.08 -1.61 -4.10
CA PHE A 102 -9.24 -0.19 -3.82
C PHE A 102 -7.92 0.54 -4.09
N THR A 103 -8.00 1.68 -4.78
CA THR A 103 -6.87 2.54 -5.10
C THR A 103 -7.11 3.97 -4.58
N ASP A 104 -6.07 4.79 -4.65
CA ASP A 104 -6.16 6.22 -4.35
C ASP A 104 -7.24 6.91 -5.19
N GLU A 105 -7.32 6.54 -6.47
CA GLU A 105 -8.29 7.06 -7.44
C GLU A 105 -9.73 6.63 -7.09
N PHE A 106 -9.92 5.38 -6.65
CA PHE A 106 -11.24 4.88 -6.22
C PHE A 106 -11.76 5.60 -4.97
N GLN A 107 -10.89 5.87 -3.99
CA GLN A 107 -11.23 6.68 -2.82
C GLN A 107 -11.77 8.05 -3.25
N TRP A 108 -11.07 8.72 -4.16
CA TRP A 108 -11.44 10.06 -4.58
C TRP A 108 -12.73 10.08 -5.41
N SER A 109 -12.91 9.12 -6.33
CA SER A 109 -14.12 9.00 -7.12
C SER A 109 -15.35 8.69 -6.25
N SER A 110 -15.20 7.79 -5.26
CA SER A 110 -16.26 7.47 -4.30
C SER A 110 -16.65 8.67 -3.44
N TRP A 111 -15.67 9.43 -2.96
CA TRP A 111 -15.93 10.66 -2.20
C TRP A 111 -16.70 11.69 -3.03
N LEU A 112 -16.28 11.92 -4.29
CA LEU A 112 -16.93 12.90 -5.16
C LEU A 112 -18.34 12.48 -5.60
N ALA A 113 -18.54 11.19 -5.90
CA ALA A 113 -19.81 10.69 -6.42
C ALA A 113 -20.84 10.41 -5.31
N LEU A 114 -20.39 9.90 -4.16
CA LEU A 114 -21.27 9.34 -3.12
C LEU A 114 -21.07 9.99 -1.74
N GLY A 115 -20.03 10.81 -1.55
CA GLY A 115 -19.67 11.34 -0.23
C GLY A 115 -19.11 10.27 0.73
N GLU A 116 -18.72 9.11 0.20
CA GLU A 116 -18.25 7.99 1.01
C GLU A 116 -16.74 8.00 1.14
N ASN A 117 -16.25 7.79 2.37
CA ASN A 117 -14.83 7.63 2.65
C ASN A 117 -14.48 6.13 2.72
N ILE A 118 -13.82 5.62 1.68
CA ILE A 118 -13.41 4.22 1.57
C ILE A 118 -12.46 3.82 2.69
N SER A 119 -11.56 4.71 3.11
CA SER A 119 -10.66 4.40 4.24
C SER A 119 -11.43 4.12 5.53
N GLU A 120 -12.51 4.86 5.80
CA GLU A 120 -13.39 4.65 6.96
C GLU A 120 -14.14 3.32 6.84
N LYS A 121 -14.72 3.04 5.66
CA LYS A 121 -15.42 1.78 5.40
C LYS A 121 -14.52 0.55 5.56
N LEU A 122 -13.30 0.62 5.03
CA LEU A 122 -12.29 -0.43 5.18
C LEU A 122 -11.90 -0.61 6.65
N CYS A 123 -11.68 0.47 7.40
CA CYS A 123 -11.32 0.39 8.81
C CYS A 123 -12.46 -0.20 9.67
N ALA A 124 -13.71 0.16 9.39
CA ALA A 124 -14.87 -0.39 10.09
C ALA A 124 -15.10 -1.89 9.77
N TRP A 125 -14.76 -2.31 8.55
CA TRP A 125 -14.92 -3.68 8.09
C TRP A 125 -13.81 -4.62 8.58
N ALA A 126 -12.56 -4.14 8.63
CA ALA A 126 -11.38 -4.96 8.88
C ALA A 126 -11.27 -5.44 10.33
N GLN A 127 -10.83 -6.69 10.49
CA GLN A 127 -10.32 -7.25 11.76
C GLN A 127 -8.78 -7.34 11.79
N LEU A 128 -8.14 -7.18 10.64
CA LEU A 128 -6.69 -7.13 10.49
C LEU A 128 -6.34 -6.31 9.24
N VAL A 129 -5.29 -5.50 9.34
CA VAL A 129 -4.63 -4.90 8.17
C VAL A 129 -3.27 -5.57 8.00
N VAL A 130 -3.01 -6.17 6.85
CA VAL A 130 -1.71 -6.73 6.49
C VAL A 130 -1.12 -5.93 5.34
N VAL A 131 -0.02 -5.24 5.55
CA VAL A 131 0.75 -4.59 4.48
C VAL A 131 1.75 -5.60 3.94
N VAL A 132 1.48 -6.15 2.76
CA VAL A 132 2.30 -7.17 2.13
C VAL A 132 2.22 -7.12 0.60
N PRO A 133 3.38 -7.02 -0.09
CA PRO A 133 4.66 -6.59 0.46
C PRO A 133 4.60 -5.14 0.99
N ALA A 134 5.38 -4.85 2.04
CA ALA A 134 5.60 -3.52 2.57
C ALA A 134 6.95 -2.96 2.09
N SER A 135 6.92 -1.88 1.32
CA SER A 135 8.17 -1.21 0.91
C SER A 135 8.77 -0.42 2.08
N SER A 136 10.09 -0.25 2.07
CA SER A 136 10.79 0.61 3.04
C SER A 136 10.24 2.05 3.08
N ASN A 137 9.82 2.59 1.92
CA ASN A 137 9.16 3.88 1.84
C ASN A 137 7.85 3.92 2.64
N THR A 138 7.00 2.90 2.47
CA THR A 138 5.73 2.79 3.21
C THR A 138 5.97 2.58 4.71
N LEU A 139 6.94 1.73 5.10
CA LEU A 139 7.31 1.57 6.52
C LEU A 139 7.74 2.90 7.14
N THR A 140 8.57 3.66 6.42
CA THR A 140 9.03 4.97 6.87
C THR A 140 7.86 5.95 7.01
N LYS A 141 6.93 5.98 6.04
CA LYS A 141 5.72 6.81 6.12
C LYS A 141 4.88 6.48 7.34
N ILE A 142 4.63 5.19 7.59
CA ILE A 142 3.84 4.74 8.76
C ILE A 142 4.55 5.14 10.06
N ALA A 143 5.87 4.89 10.16
CA ALA A 143 6.66 5.25 11.34
C ALA A 143 6.67 6.77 11.60
N LEU A 144 6.66 7.59 10.55
CA LEU A 144 6.57 9.05 10.65
C LEU A 144 5.14 9.57 10.81
N GLY A 145 4.12 8.71 10.74
CA GLY A 145 2.71 9.10 10.83
C GLY A 145 2.19 9.83 9.59
N LEU A 146 2.80 9.63 8.42
CA LEU A 146 2.36 10.17 7.14
C LEU A 146 1.19 9.34 6.58
N SER A 147 0.20 10.02 6.01
CA SER A 147 -1.01 9.42 5.44
C SER A 147 -1.37 10.12 4.12
N ASP A 148 -0.52 9.93 3.11
CA ASP A 148 -0.59 10.64 1.83
C ASP A 148 -1.22 9.82 0.69
N ASN A 149 -1.66 8.59 0.99
CA ASN A 149 -2.37 7.71 0.08
C ASN A 149 -3.38 6.84 0.86
N LEU A 150 -4.25 6.12 0.16
CA LEU A 150 -5.29 5.28 0.76
C LEU A 150 -4.69 4.25 1.72
N LEU A 151 -3.60 3.58 1.33
CA LEU A 151 -2.94 2.58 2.17
C LEU A 151 -2.50 3.16 3.51
N THR A 152 -1.72 4.23 3.49
CA THR A 152 -1.19 4.86 4.70
C THR A 152 -2.29 5.52 5.53
N THR A 153 -3.37 5.99 4.88
CA THR A 153 -4.57 6.50 5.57
C THR A 153 -5.31 5.39 6.30
N VAL A 154 -5.51 4.23 5.68
CA VAL A 154 -6.11 3.04 6.32
C VAL A 154 -5.25 2.62 7.51
N VAL A 155 -3.94 2.45 7.33
CA VAL A 155 -3.03 2.03 8.41
C VAL A 155 -3.04 3.02 9.58
N LYS A 156 -3.10 4.33 9.31
CA LYS A 156 -3.11 5.36 10.35
C LYS A 156 -4.46 5.46 11.08
N SER A 157 -5.56 5.17 10.39
CA SER A 157 -6.92 5.33 10.94
C SER A 157 -7.43 4.05 11.61
N TYR A 158 -6.83 2.90 11.27
CA TYR A 158 -7.22 1.61 11.82
C TYR A 158 -6.75 1.45 13.27
N LEU A 159 -7.67 1.02 14.14
CA LEU A 159 -7.42 0.85 15.59
C LEU A 159 -7.09 -0.60 15.99
N GLY A 160 -7.21 -1.54 15.06
CA GLY A 160 -6.91 -2.95 15.31
C GLY A 160 -5.47 -3.34 14.96
N PRO A 161 -5.17 -4.66 14.89
CA PRO A 161 -3.82 -5.13 14.60
C PRO A 161 -3.38 -4.76 13.18
N VAL A 162 -2.15 -4.27 13.04
CA VAL A 162 -1.53 -3.97 11.76
C VAL A 162 -0.24 -4.75 11.62
N PHE A 163 -0.17 -5.59 10.60
CA PHE A 163 0.96 -6.47 10.32
C PHE A 163 1.69 -5.94 9.09
N LEU A 164 3.00 -5.82 9.19
CA LEU A 164 3.87 -5.27 8.16
C LEU A 164 4.83 -6.38 7.73
N VAL A 165 4.79 -6.74 6.45
CA VAL A 165 5.63 -7.79 5.86
C VAL A 165 6.58 -7.13 4.88
N PRO A 166 7.79 -6.74 5.31
CA PRO A 166 8.72 -5.98 4.50
C PRO A 166 9.17 -6.75 3.25
N ASP A 167 9.42 -6.03 2.16
CA ASP A 167 10.08 -6.57 0.96
C ASP A 167 11.10 -5.55 0.45
N MET A 168 12.37 -5.84 0.71
CA MET A 168 13.50 -5.02 0.36
C MET A 168 14.79 -5.85 0.38
N SER A 169 15.87 -5.32 -0.20
CA SER A 169 17.16 -6.02 -0.17
C SER A 169 17.75 -6.05 1.25
N PRO A 170 18.62 -7.02 1.56
CA PRO A 170 19.31 -7.08 2.86
C PRO A 170 20.06 -5.79 3.21
N GLU A 171 20.66 -5.12 2.22
CA GLU A 171 21.36 -3.85 2.41
C GLU A 171 20.40 -2.74 2.86
N MET A 172 19.20 -2.70 2.28
CA MET A 172 18.15 -1.75 2.68
C MET A 172 17.63 -2.06 4.08
N TRP A 173 17.52 -3.33 4.45
CA TRP A 173 17.14 -3.75 5.80
C TRP A 173 18.19 -3.36 6.86
N MET A 174 19.47 -3.57 6.56
CA MET A 174 20.59 -3.20 7.43
C MET A 174 20.81 -1.68 7.53
N ASN A 175 20.12 -0.87 6.71
CA ASN A 175 20.23 0.57 6.78
C ASN A 175 19.79 1.07 8.18
N PRO A 176 20.57 1.91 8.87
CA PRO A 176 20.22 2.41 10.20
C PRO A 176 18.87 3.12 10.26
N VAL A 177 18.46 3.80 9.17
CA VAL A 177 17.14 4.42 9.07
C VAL A 177 16.05 3.37 9.10
N THR A 178 16.18 2.30 8.31
CA THR A 178 15.22 1.18 8.32
C THR A 178 15.14 0.56 9.71
N GLY A 179 16.29 0.25 10.33
CA GLY A 179 16.34 -0.31 11.68
C GLY A 179 15.63 0.57 12.71
N GLN A 180 15.88 1.89 12.68
CA GLN A 180 15.18 2.84 13.56
C GLN A 180 13.66 2.82 13.32
N ARG A 181 13.21 2.85 12.07
CA ARG A 181 11.76 2.85 11.75
C ARG A 181 11.09 1.55 12.17
N VAL A 182 11.74 0.41 11.96
CA VAL A 182 11.22 -0.90 12.42
C VAL A 182 11.08 -0.92 13.94
N GLN A 183 12.10 -0.47 14.68
CA GLN A 183 12.03 -0.38 16.14
C GLN A 183 10.91 0.55 16.62
N GLU A 184 10.75 1.72 15.98
CA GLU A 184 9.66 2.66 16.29
C GLU A 184 8.28 2.05 16.01
N LEU A 185 8.12 1.30 14.92
CA LEU A 185 6.88 0.62 14.57
C LEU A 185 6.53 -0.45 15.59
N VAL A 186 7.48 -1.32 15.92
CA VAL A 186 7.28 -2.37 16.94
C VAL A 186 6.93 -1.76 18.30
N ALA A 187 7.62 -0.68 18.71
CA ALA A 187 7.33 0.03 19.95
C ALA A 187 5.92 0.68 19.97
N ARG A 188 5.32 0.93 18.81
CA ARG A 188 3.95 1.45 18.66
C ARG A 188 2.88 0.36 18.49
N GLY A 189 3.25 -0.92 18.61
CA GLY A 189 2.32 -2.04 18.53
C GLY A 189 2.08 -2.59 17.13
N TYR A 190 2.85 -2.17 16.13
CA TYR A 190 2.83 -2.81 14.82
C TYR A 190 3.60 -4.14 14.87
N SER A 191 3.05 -5.20 14.27
CA SER A 191 3.79 -6.45 14.08
C SER A 191 4.61 -6.34 12.80
N VAL A 192 5.93 -6.44 12.88
CA VAL A 192 6.82 -6.41 11.72
C VAL A 192 7.46 -7.79 11.54
N MET A 193 7.33 -8.36 10.34
CA MET A 193 7.99 -9.63 10.02
C MET A 193 9.48 -9.40 9.78
N ASP A 194 10.33 -10.14 10.51
CA ASP A 194 11.77 -10.11 10.31
C ASP A 194 12.18 -10.88 9.05
N PRO A 195 13.26 -10.49 8.38
CA PRO A 195 13.87 -11.30 7.34
C PRO A 195 14.36 -12.64 7.90
N PRO A 196 14.41 -13.69 7.07
CA PRO A 196 15.03 -14.94 7.46
C PRO A 196 16.53 -14.73 7.76
N SER A 197 17.04 -15.42 8.78
CA SER A 197 18.47 -15.45 9.09
C SER A 197 19.11 -16.71 8.52
N VAL A 198 20.20 -16.56 7.77
CA VAL A 198 20.96 -17.68 7.17
C VAL A 198 22.24 -17.90 8.00
N ALA A 199 22.40 -19.11 8.54
CA ALA A 199 23.62 -19.49 9.25
C ALA A 199 24.80 -19.53 8.27
N GLN A 200 25.98 -19.07 8.71
CA GLN A 200 27.20 -19.13 7.90
C GLN A 200 27.85 -20.51 8.08
N GLU A 201 27.81 -21.35 7.05
CA GLU A 201 28.49 -22.65 7.07
C GLU A 201 29.99 -22.47 7.29
N GLY A 202 30.54 -23.21 8.26
CA GLY A 202 31.97 -23.19 8.58
C GLY A 202 32.42 -22.09 9.55
N GLU A 203 31.56 -21.12 9.89
CA GLU A 203 31.89 -20.01 10.81
C GLU A 203 30.84 -19.85 11.92
N PRO A 204 30.75 -20.79 12.89
CA PRO A 204 29.67 -20.84 13.88
C PRO A 204 29.64 -19.65 14.86
N GLN A 205 30.73 -18.88 14.92
CA GLN A 205 30.88 -17.75 15.85
C GLN A 205 30.44 -16.42 15.23
N LEU A 206 30.22 -16.37 13.92
CA LEU A 206 29.73 -15.16 13.26
C LEU A 206 28.20 -15.05 13.41
N PRO A 207 27.66 -13.82 13.57
CA PRO A 207 26.22 -13.62 13.53
C PRO A 207 25.67 -14.11 12.18
N PRO A 208 24.46 -14.67 12.16
CA PRO A 208 23.84 -15.14 10.93
C PRO A 208 23.65 -13.98 9.95
N LEU A 209 23.79 -14.28 8.65
CA LEU A 209 23.53 -13.30 7.61
C LEU A 209 22.03 -13.06 7.49
N ILE A 210 21.67 -11.83 7.16
CA ILE A 210 20.29 -11.50 6.82
C ILE A 210 20.04 -12.00 5.39
N GLY A 211 19.11 -12.94 5.26
CA GLY A 211 18.65 -13.46 3.98
C GLY A 211 17.72 -12.46 3.26
N PRO A 212 17.36 -12.74 1.99
CA PRO A 212 16.34 -11.96 1.31
C PRO A 212 15.02 -12.02 2.09
N MET A 213 14.24 -10.93 2.10
CA MET A 213 12.92 -10.94 2.73
C MET A 213 12.10 -12.13 2.22
N ASP A 214 11.51 -12.88 3.16
CA ASP A 214 10.71 -14.04 2.82
C ASP A 214 9.29 -13.62 2.50
N ASP A 215 9.01 -13.46 1.22
CA ASP A 215 7.68 -13.17 0.72
C ASP A 215 6.99 -14.40 0.11
N THR A 216 7.47 -15.60 0.47
CA THR A 216 6.82 -16.85 0.08
C THR A 216 5.41 -16.88 0.67
N PRO A 217 4.35 -17.05 -0.15
CA PRO A 217 2.97 -16.98 0.32
C PRO A 217 2.68 -17.84 1.55
N GLY A 218 3.20 -19.07 1.59
CA GLY A 218 3.01 -19.98 2.72
C GLY A 218 3.65 -19.46 4.02
N ASN A 219 4.87 -18.93 3.97
CA ASN A 219 5.56 -18.44 5.16
C ASN A 219 4.93 -17.16 5.68
N VAL A 220 4.53 -16.26 4.78
CA VAL A 220 3.80 -15.05 5.14
C VAL A 220 2.46 -15.40 5.79
N VAL A 221 1.66 -16.26 5.17
CA VAL A 221 0.36 -16.66 5.74
C VAL A 221 0.55 -17.34 7.09
N ASN A 222 1.51 -18.24 7.23
CA ASN A 222 1.80 -18.88 8.51
C ASN A 222 2.20 -17.86 9.58
N TRP A 223 3.07 -16.90 9.24
CA TRP A 223 3.46 -15.85 10.17
C TRP A 223 2.27 -14.99 10.58
N VAL A 224 1.42 -14.56 9.63
CA VAL A 224 0.22 -13.78 9.94
C VAL A 224 -0.74 -14.58 10.84
N MET A 225 -1.06 -15.82 10.48
CA MET A 225 -2.04 -16.62 11.20
C MET A 225 -1.56 -17.07 12.58
N ASN A 226 -0.25 -17.24 12.79
CA ASN A 226 0.32 -17.57 14.10
C ASN A 226 0.33 -16.38 15.07
N ASN A 227 0.32 -15.15 14.55
CA ASN A 227 0.37 -13.94 15.35
C ASN A 227 -1.00 -13.23 15.47
N PHE A 228 -1.95 -13.55 14.60
CA PHE A 228 -3.28 -12.95 14.60
C PHE A 228 -4.28 -13.75 15.44
N ASP A 229 -4.83 -13.12 16.48
CA ASP A 229 -5.96 -13.66 17.24
C ASP A 229 -7.29 -13.07 16.73
N PRO A 230 -8.14 -13.86 16.06
CA PRO A 230 -9.43 -13.39 15.54
C PRO A 230 -10.44 -13.01 16.64
N HIS A 231 -10.19 -13.38 17.89
CA HIS A 231 -11.07 -13.10 19.04
C HIS A 231 -10.61 -11.91 19.91
N GLY A 232 -9.45 -11.31 19.61
CA GLY A 232 -8.99 -10.06 20.22
C GLY A 232 -8.59 -10.16 21.70
N GLN A 233 -7.91 -11.24 22.12
CA GLN A 233 -7.47 -11.45 23.51
C GLN A 233 -5.99 -11.09 23.79
N ASN A 234 -5.28 -10.46 22.86
CA ASN A 234 -3.88 -10.05 23.05
C ASN A 234 -3.73 -8.56 23.36
#